data_AF-A0A561W3B4-F1
#
_entry.id   AF-A0A561W3B4-F1
#
_cell.length_a   1.000
_cell.length_b   1.000
_cell.length_c   1.000
_cell.angle_alpha   90.00
_cell.angle_beta   90.00
_cell.angle_gamma   90.00
#
_symmetry.space_group_name_H-M   'P 1'
#
loop_
_entity.id
_entity.type
_entity.pdbx_description
1 polymer ?
#
loop_
_entity_poly.entity_id
_entity_poly.type
_entity_poly.pdbx_seq_one_letter_code
_entity_poly.pdbx_strand_id
1 'polypeptide(L)'
;MTWLPEDFVHPIYVPVPSTALHLRPIREADTAIDYPAVMGSRDRLWEIFGPAWGWPSETMTYEEDRIDLLRHEKEIAAHLSFNYALLDDKETAIFGCVYIDPPERTGSDGEVSWWVVDDLVGGEVEHALDALVPQWIAADWPFQQPRYLGRDMSWQDWIALPPAS
;
A
#
# COMPACT_ATOMS: atom_id res chain seq x y z
N MET A 1 19.67 -11.66 -5.32
CA MET A 1 18.48 -12.32 -5.92
C MET A 1 17.39 -11.27 -5.93
N THR A 2 16.68 -11.11 -7.05
CA THR A 2 15.48 -10.27 -7.07
C THR A 2 14.43 -10.95 -6.19
N TRP A 3 13.64 -10.17 -5.44
CA TRP A 3 12.59 -10.70 -4.56
C TRP A 3 11.38 -11.24 -5.34
N LEU A 4 11.33 -10.96 -6.65
CA LEU A 4 10.33 -11.44 -7.60
C LEU A 4 11.00 -12.21 -8.76
N PRO A 5 10.27 -13.14 -9.40
CA PRO A 5 10.67 -13.76 -10.67
C PRO A 5 10.93 -12.72 -11.78
N GLU A 6 11.89 -12.98 -12.67
CA GLU A 6 12.24 -12.06 -13.77
C GLU A 6 11.09 -11.83 -14.76
N ASP A 7 10.19 -12.79 -14.90
CA ASP A 7 9.02 -12.76 -15.78
C ASP A 7 7.72 -12.37 -15.05
N PHE A 8 7.83 -11.93 -13.79
CA PHE A 8 6.66 -11.50 -13.03
C PHE A 8 5.98 -10.29 -13.68
N VAL A 9 4.66 -10.36 -13.81
CA VAL A 9 3.83 -9.27 -14.30
C VAL A 9 2.88 -8.88 -13.17
N HIS A 10 3.08 -7.69 -12.62
CA HIS A 10 2.19 -7.19 -11.57
C HIS A 10 0.80 -6.85 -12.13
N PRO A 11 -0.27 -7.07 -11.36
CA PRO A 11 -1.62 -6.67 -11.73
C PRO A 11 -1.72 -5.16 -11.99
N ILE A 12 -2.41 -4.75 -13.06
CA ILE A 12 -2.62 -3.32 -13.37
C ILE A 12 -4.02 -2.82 -12.97
N TYR A 13 -4.90 -3.74 -12.61
CA TYR A 13 -6.27 -3.48 -12.18
C TYR A 13 -6.77 -4.66 -11.36
N VAL A 14 -7.32 -4.40 -10.18
CA VAL A 14 -7.90 -5.42 -9.29
C VAL A 14 -9.23 -4.91 -8.76
N PRO A 15 -10.37 -5.53 -9.13
CA PRO A 15 -11.67 -5.09 -8.62
C PRO A 15 -11.80 -5.41 -7.13
N VAL A 16 -12.41 -4.51 -6.36
CA VAL A 16 -12.75 -4.77 -4.97
C VAL A 16 -14.15 -5.40 -4.89
N PRO A 17 -14.27 -6.68 -4.46
CA PRO A 17 -15.53 -7.40 -4.49
C PRO A 17 -16.65 -6.69 -3.74
N SER A 18 -17.88 -6.77 -4.28
CA SER A 18 -19.08 -6.17 -3.68
C SER A 18 -19.05 -4.65 -3.53
N THR A 19 -18.12 -3.96 -4.19
CA THR A 19 -18.04 -2.50 -4.24
C THR A 19 -17.96 -2.02 -5.70
N ALA A 20 -18.01 -0.70 -5.91
CA ALA A 20 -17.70 -0.07 -7.19
C ALA A 20 -16.25 0.47 -7.24
N LEU A 21 -15.36 -0.10 -6.41
CA LEU A 21 -13.98 0.33 -6.28
C LEU A 21 -13.01 -0.66 -6.94
N HIS A 22 -11.81 -0.17 -7.26
CA HIS A 22 -10.71 -0.97 -7.77
C HIS A 22 -9.37 -0.50 -7.23
N LEU A 23 -8.39 -1.39 -7.26
CA LEU A 23 -6.98 -1.08 -7.05
C LEU A 23 -6.27 -0.98 -8.40
N ARG A 24 -5.37 -0.02 -8.53
CA ARG A 24 -4.39 0.03 -9.63
C ARG A 24 -3.10 0.70 -9.17
N PRO A 25 -1.95 0.46 -9.85
CA PRO A 25 -0.71 1.13 -9.52
C PRO A 25 -0.87 2.65 -9.43
N ILE A 26 -0.35 3.25 -8.36
CA ILE A 26 -0.37 4.71 -8.16
C ILE A 26 0.60 5.40 -9.14
N ARG A 27 0.31 6.65 -9.50
CA ARG A 27 1.05 7.42 -10.51
C ARG A 27 1.32 8.83 -10.00
N GLU A 28 2.35 9.48 -10.53
CA GLU A 28 2.60 10.91 -10.27
C GLU A 28 1.38 11.78 -10.58
N ALA A 29 0.57 11.40 -11.58
CA ALA A 29 -0.62 12.14 -11.96
C ALA A 29 -1.73 12.15 -10.90
N ASP A 30 -1.66 11.27 -9.89
CA ASP A 30 -2.69 11.12 -8.86
C ASP A 30 -2.56 12.13 -7.72
N THR A 31 -1.51 12.96 -7.67
CA THR A 31 -1.26 13.90 -6.55
C THR A 31 -2.46 14.77 -6.20
N ALA A 32 -3.25 15.17 -7.20
CA ALA A 32 -4.45 16.00 -6.98
C ALA A 32 -5.52 15.30 -6.12
N ILE A 33 -5.56 13.97 -6.15
CA ILE A 33 -6.51 13.13 -5.41
C ILE A 33 -5.86 12.35 -4.25
N ASP A 34 -4.55 12.14 -4.28
CA ASP A 34 -3.78 11.49 -3.20
C ASP A 34 -3.52 12.45 -2.03
N TYR A 35 -2.98 13.63 -2.32
CA TYR A 35 -2.70 14.64 -1.31
C TYR A 35 -3.87 14.91 -0.35
N PRO A 36 -5.13 15.15 -0.81
CA PRO A 36 -6.25 15.30 0.11
C PRO A 36 -6.60 14.02 0.88
N ALA A 37 -6.41 12.83 0.31
CA ALA A 37 -6.68 11.56 0.99
C ALA A 37 -5.67 11.31 2.13
N VAL A 38 -4.37 11.48 1.84
CA VAL A 38 -3.28 11.34 2.79
C VAL A 38 -3.36 12.41 3.86
N MET A 39 -3.45 13.68 3.47
CA MET A 39 -3.45 14.78 4.43
C MET A 39 -4.76 14.88 5.23
N GLY A 40 -5.88 14.41 4.66
CA GLY A 40 -7.15 14.27 5.37
C GLY A 40 -7.13 13.16 6.43
N SER A 41 -6.27 12.16 6.24
CA SER A 41 -6.13 11.00 7.15
C SER A 41 -4.82 11.02 7.96
N ARG A 42 -4.09 12.15 7.90
CA ARG A 42 -2.67 12.26 8.27
C ARG A 42 -2.37 11.73 9.66
N ASP A 43 -3.15 12.10 10.66
CA ASP A 43 -2.84 11.79 12.05
C ASP A 43 -2.95 10.29 12.32
N ARG A 44 -4.00 9.61 11.82
CA ARG A 44 -4.08 8.15 11.91
C ARG A 44 -2.97 7.49 11.10
N LEU A 45 -2.71 7.95 9.88
CA LEU A 45 -1.65 7.38 9.05
C LEU A 45 -0.28 7.50 9.73
N TRP A 46 -0.02 8.62 10.42
CA TRP A 46 1.20 8.79 11.20
C TRP A 46 1.28 7.81 12.38
N GLU A 47 0.18 7.54 13.08
CA GLU A 47 0.16 6.53 14.15
C GLU A 47 0.51 5.12 13.65
N ILE A 48 0.09 4.80 12.42
CA ILE A 48 0.34 3.49 11.79
C ILE A 48 1.76 3.41 11.23
N PHE A 49 2.14 4.36 10.38
CA PHE A 49 3.33 4.28 9.53
C PHE A 49 4.47 5.18 10.01
N GLY A 50 4.20 6.21 10.80
CA GLY A 50 5.18 7.21 11.24
C GLY A 50 6.41 6.60 11.94
N PRO A 51 6.27 5.64 12.87
CA PRO A 51 7.41 4.99 13.52
C PRO A 51 8.31 4.19 12.56
N ALA A 52 7.74 3.64 11.49
CA ALA A 52 8.44 2.79 10.53
C ALA A 52 9.03 3.60 9.36
N TRP A 53 8.24 4.51 8.80
CA TRP A 53 8.52 5.18 7.52
C TRP A 53 8.73 6.69 7.67
N GLY A 54 8.43 7.28 8.82
CA GLY A 54 8.43 8.73 8.98
C GLY A 54 7.41 9.44 8.08
N TRP A 55 6.33 8.75 7.72
CA TRP A 55 5.30 9.21 6.80
C TRP A 55 3.89 9.01 7.39
N PRO A 56 2.90 9.88 7.07
CA PRO A 56 3.04 11.17 6.39
C PRO A 56 3.43 12.29 7.37
N SER A 57 4.41 13.10 6.97
CA SER A 57 4.88 14.21 7.82
C SER A 57 3.78 15.27 8.03
N GLU A 58 3.77 15.92 9.19
CA GLU A 58 2.76 16.94 9.54
C GLU A 58 2.79 18.15 8.60
N THR A 59 3.95 18.41 7.99
CA THR A 59 4.18 19.53 7.08
C THR A 59 4.30 19.09 5.63
N MET A 60 3.86 17.87 5.30
CA MET A 60 3.97 17.35 3.93
C MET A 60 3.26 18.28 2.96
N THR A 61 3.99 18.73 1.96
CA THR A 61 3.50 19.63 0.93
C THR A 61 3.00 18.86 -0.29
N TYR A 62 2.17 19.52 -1.10
CA TYR A 62 1.69 18.96 -2.36
C TYR A 62 2.83 18.52 -3.31
N GLU A 63 3.95 19.26 -3.35
CA GLU A 63 5.09 18.87 -4.19
C GLU A 63 5.86 17.68 -3.61
N GLU A 64 5.97 17.57 -2.28
CA GLU A 64 6.57 16.40 -1.65
C GLU A 64 5.75 15.14 -1.91
N ASP A 65 4.42 15.24 -1.83
CA ASP A 65 3.48 14.18 -2.23
C ASP A 65 3.68 13.78 -3.70
N ARG A 66 3.74 14.76 -4.60
CA ARG A 66 4.01 14.53 -6.03
C ARG A 66 5.33 13.80 -6.29
N ILE A 67 6.39 14.21 -5.59
CA ILE A 67 7.72 13.57 -5.68
C ILE A 67 7.66 12.14 -5.16
N ASP A 68 6.90 11.90 -4.09
CA ASP A 68 6.73 10.57 -3.52
C ASP A 68 5.96 9.64 -4.46
N LEU A 69 4.88 10.12 -5.09
CA LEU A 69 4.16 9.37 -6.11
C LEU A 69 5.00 9.09 -7.36
N LEU A 70 5.80 10.06 -7.81
CA LEU A 70 6.75 9.85 -8.91
C LEU A 70 7.81 8.77 -8.56
N ARG A 71 8.25 8.73 -7.30
CA ARG A 71 9.16 7.68 -6.82
C ARG A 71 8.46 6.32 -6.87
N HIS A 72 7.26 6.21 -6.33
CA HIS A 72 6.47 4.97 -6.36
C HIS A 72 6.17 4.48 -7.78
N GLU A 73 5.80 5.37 -8.70
CA GLU A 73 5.56 5.03 -10.11
C GLU A 73 6.80 4.40 -10.76
N LYS A 74 8.00 4.95 -10.48
CA LYS A 74 9.27 4.39 -10.95
C LYS A 74 9.61 3.06 -10.30
N GLU A 75 9.37 2.93 -9.00
CA GLU A 75 9.61 1.69 -8.26
C GLU A 75 8.73 0.55 -8.77
N ILE A 76 7.44 0.82 -9.04
CA ILE A 76 6.50 -0.12 -9.64
C ILE A 76 6.99 -0.55 -11.03
N ALA A 77 7.36 0.42 -11.88
CA ALA A 77 7.86 0.13 -13.22
C ALA A 77 9.14 -0.72 -13.22
N ALA A 78 9.95 -0.61 -12.16
CA ALA A 78 11.17 -1.37 -11.96
C ALA A 78 11.02 -2.62 -11.06
N HIS A 79 9.79 -2.94 -10.62
CA HIS A 79 9.47 -4.02 -9.67
C HIS A 79 10.31 -3.97 -8.37
N LEU A 80 10.56 -2.77 -7.85
CA LEU A 80 11.30 -2.56 -6.60
C LEU A 80 10.38 -2.61 -5.38
N SER A 81 9.20 -2.02 -5.50
CA SER A 81 8.10 -2.01 -4.53
C SER A 81 6.83 -1.63 -5.26
N PHE A 82 5.67 -1.79 -4.62
CA PHE A 82 4.40 -1.45 -5.23
C PHE A 82 3.49 -0.70 -4.28
N ASN A 83 2.89 0.36 -4.79
CA ASN A 83 1.82 1.11 -4.14
C ASN A 83 0.61 1.13 -5.08
N TYR A 84 -0.51 0.59 -4.61
CA TYR A 84 -1.78 0.55 -5.34
C TYR A 84 -2.77 1.50 -4.69
N ALA A 85 -3.32 2.41 -5.48
CA ALA A 85 -4.39 3.31 -5.06
C ALA A 85 -5.74 2.61 -5.13
N LEU A 86 -6.55 2.73 -4.07
CA LEU A 86 -7.96 2.34 -4.03
C LEU A 86 -8.83 3.48 -4.55
N LEU A 87 -9.51 3.26 -5.66
CA LEU A 87 -10.20 4.30 -6.43
C LEU A 87 -11.64 3.88 -6.73
N ASP A 88 -12.50 4.85 -7.02
CA ASP A 88 -13.78 4.59 -7.69
C ASP A 88 -13.59 4.42 -9.21
N ASP A 89 -14.62 3.92 -9.89
CA ASP A 89 -14.62 3.69 -11.35
C ASP A 89 -14.22 4.92 -12.20
N LYS A 90 -14.47 6.13 -11.68
CA LYS A 90 -14.12 7.39 -12.34
C LYS A 90 -12.77 7.97 -11.92
N GLU A 91 -12.08 7.33 -10.99
CA GLU A 91 -10.82 7.77 -10.37
C GLU A 91 -10.88 9.22 -9.89
N THR A 92 -11.98 9.57 -9.19
CA THR A 92 -12.23 10.93 -8.70
C THR A 92 -11.62 11.22 -7.33
N ALA A 93 -11.35 10.17 -6.54
CA ALA A 93 -10.71 10.27 -5.23
C ALA A 93 -9.95 8.98 -4.91
N ILE A 94 -8.90 9.10 -4.09
CA ILE A 94 -8.26 7.95 -3.45
C ILE A 94 -8.94 7.69 -2.10
N PHE A 95 -9.35 6.44 -1.91
CA PHE A 95 -10.04 5.96 -0.73
C PHE A 95 -9.14 5.15 0.21
N GLY A 96 -7.88 4.93 -0.17
CA GLY A 96 -6.91 4.12 0.54
C GLY A 96 -5.77 3.67 -0.38
N CYS A 97 -4.77 3.00 0.19
CA CYS A 97 -3.67 2.41 -0.57
C CYS A 97 -3.30 1.01 -0.05
N VAL A 98 -2.71 0.19 -0.92
CA VAL A 98 -2.08 -1.09 -0.59
C VAL A 98 -0.62 -1.04 -1.01
N TYR A 99 0.28 -1.26 -0.04
CA TYR A 99 1.73 -1.35 -0.24
C TYR A 99 2.16 -2.81 -0.23
N ILE A 100 3.05 -3.15 -1.17
CA ILE A 100 3.63 -4.48 -1.33
C ILE A 100 5.13 -4.28 -1.56
N ASP A 101 5.92 -4.65 -0.56
CA ASP A 101 7.32 -4.35 -0.46
C ASP A 101 8.17 -5.63 -0.36
N PRO A 102 9.42 -5.60 -0.83
CA PRO A 102 10.38 -6.64 -0.50
C PRO A 102 10.56 -6.72 1.02
N PRO A 103 10.87 -7.91 1.57
CA PRO A 103 11.03 -8.06 3.01
C PRO A 103 12.23 -7.25 3.52
N GLU A 104 12.01 -6.27 4.40
CA GLU A 104 13.10 -5.57 5.08
C GLU A 104 13.56 -6.28 6.37
N ARG A 105 12.75 -7.21 6.86
CA ARG A 105 12.98 -7.95 8.12
C ARG A 105 12.89 -9.44 7.88
N THR A 106 13.70 -10.21 8.61
CA THR A 106 13.77 -11.67 8.44
C THR A 106 12.40 -12.37 8.62
N GLY A 107 12.20 -13.49 7.93
CA GLY A 107 11.05 -14.38 8.15
C GLY A 107 9.79 -14.07 7.32
N SER A 108 9.93 -13.38 6.18
CA SER A 108 8.93 -13.27 5.13
C SER A 108 9.59 -13.17 3.76
N ASP A 109 8.83 -13.38 2.69
CA ASP A 109 9.26 -13.17 1.30
C ASP A 109 8.52 -12.02 0.59
N GLY A 110 7.62 -11.35 1.31
CA GLY A 110 6.99 -10.10 0.93
C GLY A 110 6.31 -9.46 2.15
N GLU A 111 6.25 -8.13 2.16
CA GLU A 111 5.60 -7.35 3.23
C GLU A 111 4.45 -6.54 2.63
N VAL A 112 3.27 -6.67 3.22
CA VAL A 112 2.04 -6.09 2.70
C VAL A 112 1.35 -5.29 3.79
N SER A 113 0.93 -4.08 3.46
CA SER A 113 0.18 -3.23 4.37
C SER A 113 -0.83 -2.39 3.59
N TRP A 114 -1.91 -1.97 4.23
CA TRP A 114 -2.91 -1.15 3.57
C TRP A 114 -3.66 -0.28 4.57
N TRP A 115 -4.32 0.75 4.05
CA TRP A 115 -5.17 1.65 4.81
C TRP A 115 -6.33 2.13 3.94
N VAL A 116 -7.37 2.63 4.60
CA VAL A 116 -8.44 3.42 3.98
C VAL A 116 -8.52 4.80 4.63
N VAL A 117 -9.07 5.78 3.91
CA VAL A 117 -9.31 7.13 4.46
C VAL A 117 -10.22 7.07 5.70
N ASP A 118 -10.13 8.10 6.55
CA ASP A 118 -10.81 8.17 7.86
C ASP A 118 -12.29 7.83 7.81
N ASP A 119 -13.00 8.36 6.81
CA ASP A 119 -14.44 8.20 6.65
C ASP A 119 -14.87 6.75 6.39
N LEU A 120 -13.94 5.87 5.99
CA LEU A 120 -14.22 4.48 5.63
C LEU A 120 -13.78 3.46 6.68
N VAL A 121 -13.12 3.90 7.75
CA VAL A 121 -12.65 3.00 8.82
C VAL A 121 -13.81 2.31 9.51
N GLY A 122 -13.71 0.99 9.68
CA GLY A 122 -14.75 0.11 10.21
C GLY A 122 -15.94 -0.07 9.28
N GLY A 123 -15.89 0.49 8.07
CA GLY A 123 -16.96 0.45 7.08
C GLY A 123 -16.90 -0.79 6.18
N GLU A 124 -17.89 -0.92 5.30
CA GLU A 124 -17.98 -2.05 4.36
C GLU A 124 -16.80 -2.07 3.37
N VAL A 125 -16.27 -0.90 2.99
CA VAL A 125 -15.11 -0.80 2.10
C VAL A 125 -13.84 -1.35 2.75
N GLU A 126 -13.56 -0.99 4.00
CA GLU A 126 -12.39 -1.54 4.71
C GLU A 126 -12.50 -3.05 4.86
N HIS A 127 -13.68 -3.56 5.25
CA HIS A 127 -13.91 -5.01 5.36
C HIS A 127 -13.75 -5.74 4.02
N ALA A 128 -14.21 -5.14 2.91
CA ALA A 128 -14.04 -5.71 1.58
C ALA A 128 -12.55 -5.74 1.17
N LEU A 129 -11.79 -4.68 1.49
CA LEU A 129 -10.35 -4.62 1.25
C LEU A 129 -9.57 -5.62 2.11
N ASP A 130 -9.89 -5.71 3.41
CA ASP A 130 -9.31 -6.67 4.35
C ASP A 130 -9.51 -8.13 3.89
N ALA A 131 -10.67 -8.43 3.29
CA ALA A 131 -10.94 -9.75 2.72
C ALA A 131 -10.21 -9.97 1.39
N LEU A 132 -10.12 -8.94 0.55
CA LEU A 132 -9.50 -9.01 -0.78
C LEU A 132 -7.99 -9.21 -0.71
N VAL A 133 -7.27 -8.37 0.04
CA VAL A 133 -5.81 -8.27 -0.05
C VAL A 133 -5.14 -9.64 0.15
N PRO A 134 -5.44 -10.43 1.19
CA PRO A 134 -4.81 -11.73 1.36
C PRO A 134 -5.13 -12.74 0.23
N GLN A 135 -6.36 -12.70 -0.30
CA GLN A 135 -6.77 -13.58 -1.41
C GLN A 135 -6.06 -13.19 -2.71
N TRP A 136 -5.96 -11.90 -2.97
CA TRP A 136 -5.27 -11.35 -4.12
C TRP A 136 -3.78 -11.67 -4.08
N ILE A 137 -3.13 -11.44 -2.94
CA ILE A 137 -1.72 -11.79 -2.73
C ILE A 137 -1.49 -13.29 -2.96
N ALA A 138 -2.33 -14.17 -2.40
CA ALA A 138 -2.18 -15.60 -2.59
C ALA A 138 -2.42 -16.09 -4.03
N ALA A 139 -3.23 -15.38 -4.81
CA ALA A 139 -3.58 -15.77 -6.17
C ALA A 139 -2.58 -15.26 -7.22
N ASP A 140 -2.17 -13.99 -7.10
CA ASP A 140 -1.47 -13.29 -8.17
C ASP A 140 -0.01 -13.00 -7.87
N TRP A 141 0.43 -13.10 -6.60
CA TRP A 141 1.81 -12.81 -6.20
C TRP A 141 2.59 -14.10 -5.89
N PRO A 142 3.91 -14.13 -6.13
CA PRO A 142 4.71 -15.36 -6.03
C PRO A 142 5.08 -15.73 -4.59
N PHE A 143 4.56 -15.03 -3.59
CA PHE A 143 4.93 -15.18 -2.19
C PHE A 143 4.45 -16.53 -1.63
N GLN A 144 5.33 -17.18 -0.87
CA GLN A 144 5.03 -18.37 -0.09
C GLN A 144 4.80 -18.04 1.39
N GLN A 145 5.40 -16.95 1.88
CA GLN A 145 5.31 -16.51 3.26
C GLN A 145 5.14 -14.98 3.35
N PRO A 146 4.04 -14.42 2.78
CA PRO A 146 3.76 -13.00 2.88
C PRO A 146 3.46 -12.61 4.33
N ARG A 147 3.81 -11.38 4.70
CA ARG A 147 3.52 -10.78 6.00
C ARG A 147 2.57 -9.62 5.85
N TYR A 148 1.46 -9.63 6.57
CA TYR A 148 0.48 -8.56 6.59
C TYR A 148 0.67 -7.67 7.83
N LEU A 149 1.33 -6.52 7.64
CA LEU A 149 1.67 -5.58 8.71
C LEU A 149 0.42 -4.83 9.21
N GLY A 150 0.30 -4.69 10.53
CA GLY A 150 -0.89 -4.13 11.18
C GLY A 150 -2.10 -5.07 11.19
N ARG A 151 -1.92 -6.34 10.79
CA ARG A 151 -2.93 -7.41 10.85
C ARG A 151 -2.39 -8.62 11.59
N ASP A 152 -1.55 -9.42 10.93
CA ASP A 152 -0.98 -10.64 11.49
C ASP A 152 0.25 -10.37 12.38
N MET A 153 0.91 -9.23 12.16
CA MET A 153 2.05 -8.76 12.93
C MET A 153 1.89 -7.26 13.20
N SER A 154 2.12 -6.84 14.44
CA SER A 154 2.13 -5.41 14.76
C SER A 154 3.37 -4.73 14.16
N TRP A 155 3.26 -3.43 13.87
CA TRP A 155 4.40 -2.63 13.41
C TRP A 155 5.56 -2.64 14.42
N GLN A 156 5.25 -2.65 15.72
CA GLN A 156 6.26 -2.71 16.77
C GLN A 156 7.04 -4.03 16.77
N ASP A 157 6.34 -5.16 16.63
CA ASP A 157 6.98 -6.47 16.55
C ASP A 157 7.82 -6.59 15.28
N TRP A 158 7.34 -6.06 14.16
CA TRP A 158 8.07 -6.02 12.90
C TRP A 158 9.37 -5.21 13.02
N ILE A 159 9.33 -3.99 13.58
CA ILE A 159 10.52 -3.16 13.79
C ILE A 159 11.57 -3.89 14.66
N ALA A 160 11.12 -4.70 15.62
CA ALA A 160 11.99 -5.44 16.54
C ALA A 160 12.68 -6.66 15.90
N LEU A 161 12.25 -7.09 14.71
CA LEU A 161 12.89 -8.20 14.00
C LEU A 161 14.29 -7.81 13.49
N PRO A 162 15.20 -8.78 13.33
CA PRO A 162 16.46 -8.55 12.64
C PRO A 162 16.23 -8.11 11.18
N PRO A 163 17.09 -7.22 10.63
CA PRO A 163 17.09 -6.88 9.21
C PRO A 163 17.23 -8.12 8.33
N ALA A 164 16.52 -8.14 7.20
CA ALA A 164 16.74 -9.15 6.16
C ALA A 164 18.21 -9.09 5.68
N SER A 165 18.78 -10.26 5.39
CA SER A 165 20.19 -10.43 4.98
C SER A 165 20.41 -10.21 3.49
#